data_AF-A0A3B8JMD2-F1
#
_entry.id   AF-A0A3B8JMD2-F1
#
_cell.length_a   1.000
_cell.length_b   1.000
_cell.length_c   1.000
_cell.angle_alpha   90.00
_cell.angle_beta   90.00
_cell.angle_gamma   90.00
#
_symmetry.space_group_name_H-M   'P 1'
#
loop_
_entity.id
_entity.type
_entity.pdbx_description
1 polymer ?
#
loop_
_entity_poly.entity_id
_entity_poly.type
_entity_poly.pdbx_seq_one_letter_code
_entity_poly.pdbx_strand_id
1 'polypeptide(L)' 'MAYSDFTTLTKVREAFGLTIEESIDLFTDIPEALPSSHLQTTLNENLFLATAINTEKARSELIIAPVL' A
#
# COMPACT_ATOMS: atom_id res chain seq x y z
N MET A 1 -26.06 -0.61 21.00
CA MET A 1 -25.79 -1.73 20.10
C MET A 1 -24.34 -2.12 20.28
N ALA A 2 -24.05 -3.40 20.46
CA ALA A 2 -22.67 -3.88 20.51
C ALA A 2 -22.11 -3.96 19.09
N TYR A 3 -20.78 -3.82 18.94
CA TYR A 3 -20.13 -3.93 17.63
C TYR A 3 -20.41 -5.29 16.96
N SER A 4 -20.52 -6.35 17.77
CA SER A 4 -20.86 -7.71 17.32
C SER A 4 -22.24 -7.85 16.68
N ASP A 5 -23.15 -6.90 16.88
CA ASP A 5 -24.52 -6.97 16.35
C ASP A 5 -24.54 -6.71 14.82
N PHE A 6 -23.49 -6.09 14.29
CA PHE A 6 -23.33 -5.71 12.88
C PHE A 6 -22.64 -6.81 12.07
N THR A 7 -23.38 -7.89 11.80
CA THR A 7 -22.86 -9.06 11.07
C THR A 7 -22.84 -8.91 9.55
N THR A 8 -23.51 -7.89 8.99
CA THR A 8 -23.61 -7.66 7.54
C THR A 8 -23.60 -6.17 7.22
N LEU A 9 -23.10 -5.81 6.02
CA LEU A 9 -23.10 -4.44 5.50
C LEU A 9 -24.51 -3.84 5.43
N THR A 10 -25.50 -4.64 5.01
CA THR A 10 -26.92 -4.20 4.93
C THR A 10 -27.45 -3.72 6.28
N LYS A 11 -27.16 -4.45 7.37
CA LYS A 11 -27.61 -4.07 8.72
C LYS A 11 -27.05 -2.72 9.14
N VAL A 12 -25.77 -2.48 8.89
CA VAL A 12 -25.11 -1.20 9.22
C VAL A 12 -25.70 -0.08 8.37
N ARG A 13 -25.87 -0.33 7.06
CA ARG A 13 -26.44 0.64 6.13
C ARG A 13 -27.83 1.09 6.55
N GLU A 14 -28.71 0.17 6.91
CA GLU A 14 -30.08 0.47 7.32
C GLU A 14 -30.15 1.11 8.71
N ALA A 15 -29.37 0.61 9.67
CA ALA A 15 -29.39 1.12 11.04
C ALA A 15 -28.91 2.58 11.14
N PHE A 16 -27.97 2.98 10.28
CA PHE A 16 -27.37 4.32 10.31
C PHE A 16 -27.72 5.18 9.08
N GLY A 17 -28.55 4.70 8.16
CA GLY A 17 -28.91 5.42 6.93
C GLY A 17 -27.71 5.75 6.05
N LEU A 18 -26.74 4.85 5.96
CA LEU A 18 -25.50 5.08 5.22
C LEU A 18 -25.69 4.90 3.72
N THR A 19 -24.88 5.62 2.95
CA THR A 19 -24.71 5.36 1.52
C THR A 19 -23.40 4.58 1.34
N ILE A 20 -23.45 3.53 0.52
CA ILE A 20 -22.26 2.74 0.17
C ILE A 20 -21.71 3.33 -1.12
N GLU A 21 -20.46 3.80 -1.07
CA GLU A 21 -19.71 4.23 -2.24
C GLU A 21 -18.64 3.18 -2.54
N GLU A 22 -18.80 2.42 -3.63
CA GLU A 22 -17.89 1.34 -4.02
C GLU A 22 -16.75 1.82 -4.93
N SER A 23 -16.83 3.07 -5.40
CA SER A 23 -15.91 3.64 -6.39
C SER A 23 -15.26 4.91 -5.84
N ILE A 24 -14.71 4.81 -4.63
CA ILE A 24 -13.91 5.89 -4.05
C ILE A 24 -12.46 5.67 -4.44
N ASP A 25 -11.94 6.68 -5.09
CA ASP A 25 -10.56 6.80 -5.49
C ASP A 25 -9.82 7.53 -4.35
N LEU A 26 -9.46 6.78 -3.30
CA LEU A 26 -9.06 7.29 -1.97
C LEU A 26 -7.88 8.30 -1.99
N PHE A 27 -7.08 8.26 -3.05
CA PHE A 27 -5.85 9.04 -3.17
C PHE A 27 -5.84 9.96 -4.38
N THR A 28 -6.95 10.09 -5.12
CA THR A 28 -6.99 10.85 -6.38
C THR A 28 -6.64 12.33 -6.18
N ASP A 29 -7.02 12.92 -5.04
CA ASP A 29 -6.69 14.30 -4.71
C ASP A 29 -5.42 14.44 -3.85
N ILE A 30 -4.73 13.34 -3.55
CA ILE A 30 -3.53 13.34 -2.71
C ILE A 30 -2.30 13.49 -3.61
N PRO A 31 -1.45 14.51 -3.39
CA PRO A 31 -0.23 14.68 -4.18
C PRO A 31 0.73 13.51 -3.93
N GLU A 32 1.50 13.16 -4.95
CA GLU A 32 2.51 12.12 -4.85
C GLU A 32 3.54 12.44 -3.75
N ALA A 33 3.85 11.45 -2.93
CA ALA A 33 4.91 11.55 -1.93
C ALA A 33 6.24 11.14 -2.55
N LEU A 34 7.27 11.97 -2.38
CA LEU A 34 8.62 11.60 -2.79
C LEU A 34 9.17 10.48 -1.89
N PRO A 35 9.91 9.52 -2.47
CA PRO A 35 10.65 8.54 -1.68
C PRO A 35 11.61 9.22 -0.71
N SER A 36 11.85 8.61 0.45
CA SER A 36 12.85 9.11 1.40
C SER A 36 14.25 9.15 0.77
N SER A 37 15.14 10.00 1.25
CA SER A 37 16.52 10.07 0.76
C SER A 37 17.24 8.71 0.84
N HIS A 38 17.01 7.96 1.92
CA HIS A 38 17.51 6.60 2.10
C HIS A 38 17.05 5.65 0.99
N LEU A 39 15.75 5.67 0.66
CA LEU A 39 15.18 4.84 -0.39
C LEU A 39 15.72 5.25 -1.77
N GLN A 40 15.85 6.54 -2.04
CA GLN A 40 16.42 7.04 -3.29
C GLN A 40 17.87 6.56 -3.48
N THR A 41 18.72 6.74 -2.47
CA THR A 41 20.12 6.30 -2.52
C THR A 41 20.22 4.79 -2.71
N THR A 42 19.47 4.02 -1.92
CA THR A 42 19.45 2.56 -2.01
C THR A 42 19.11 2.09 -3.42
N LEU A 43 18.03 2.62 -4.01
CA LEU A 43 17.60 2.21 -5.35
C LEU A 43 18.61 2.64 -6.43
N ASN A 44 19.18 3.84 -6.32
CA ASN A 44 20.20 4.31 -7.26
C ASN A 44 21.43 3.39 -7.29
N GLU A 45 21.87 2.89 -6.15
CA GLU A 45 23.04 2.01 -6.03
C GLU A 45 22.74 0.57 -6.45
N ASN A 46 21.56 0.06 -6.10
CA ASN A 46 21.31 -1.37 -6.11
C ASN A 46 20.41 -1.87 -7.24
N LEU A 47 19.53 -1.02 -7.80
CA LEU A 47 18.50 -1.44 -8.75
C LEU A 47 19.08 -2.04 -10.02
N PHE A 48 20.14 -1.42 -10.56
CA PHE A 48 20.82 -1.93 -11.75
C PHE A 48 21.39 -3.34 -11.53
N LEU A 49 22.05 -3.57 -10.40
CA LEU A 49 22.61 -4.88 -10.07
C LEU A 49 21.52 -5.93 -9.83
N ALA A 50 20.46 -5.56 -9.10
CA ALA A 50 19.34 -6.45 -8.82
C ALA A 50 18.65 -6.93 -10.11
N THR A 51 18.47 -6.02 -11.07
CA THR A 51 17.87 -6.32 -12.38
C THR A 51 18.83 -7.07 -13.30
N ALA A 52 20.13 -6.79 -13.25
CA ALA A 52 21.14 -7.52 -14.04
C ALA A 52 21.31 -8.99 -13.58
N ILE A 53 21.30 -9.24 -12.26
CA ILE A 53 21.36 -10.61 -11.71
C ILE A 53 20.04 -11.35 -11.93
N ASN A 54 18.91 -10.64 -11.87
CA ASN A 54 17.57 -11.13 -12.18
C ASN A 54 17.15 -12.41 -11.41
N THR A 55 17.52 -12.51 -10.14
CA THR A 55 17.05 -13.58 -9.25
C THR A 55 16.14 -13.00 -8.15
N GLU A 56 15.29 -13.86 -7.58
CA GLU A 56 14.49 -13.50 -6.41
C GLU A 56 15.37 -13.06 -5.24
N LYS A 57 16.48 -13.76 -5.02
CA LYS A 57 17.46 -13.40 -3.99
C LYS A 57 18.05 -12.00 -4.22
N ALA A 58 18.47 -11.70 -5.45
CA ALA A 58 19.02 -10.39 -5.76
C ALA A 58 18.00 -9.27 -5.50
N ARG A 59 16.75 -9.42 -5.91
CA ARG A 59 15.69 -8.43 -5.61
C ARG A 59 15.44 -8.31 -4.10
N SER A 60 15.41 -9.43 -3.37
CA SER A 60 15.22 -9.45 -1.93
C SER A 60 16.31 -8.66 -1.20
N GLU A 61 17.58 -8.96 -1.47
CA GLU A 61 18.71 -8.36 -0.75
C GLU A 61 18.98 -6.91 -1.16
N LEU A 62 18.78 -6.58 -2.44
CA LEU A 62 19.24 -5.31 -3.01
C LEU A 62 18.13 -4.24 -3.10
N ILE A 63 16.86 -4.63 -3.06
CA ILE A 63 15.71 -3.70 -3.16
C ILE A 63 14.88 -3.71 -1.87
N ILE A 64 14.58 -4.89 -1.32
CA ILE A 64 13.59 -5.04 -0.25
C ILE A 64 14.23 -4.91 1.15
N ALA A 65 15.24 -5.73 1.44
CA ALA A 65 15.90 -5.80 2.75
C ALA A 65 16.47 -4.46 3.28
N PRO A 66 16.93 -3.51 2.44
CA PRO A 66 17.43 -2.23 2.96
C PRO A 66 16.33 -1.26 3.44
N VAL A 67 15.05 -1.58 3.20
CA VAL A 67 13.90 -0.68 3.42
C VAL A 67 12.86 -1.27 4.39
N LEU A 68 12.76 -2.61 4.47
CA LEU A 68 11.95 -3.32 5.48
C LEU A 68 12.68 -3.42 6.83
#